data_AF-W7QJX9-F1
#
_entry.id   AF-W7QJX9-F1
#
_cell.length_a   1.000
_cell.length_b   1.000
_cell.length_c   1.000
_cell.angle_alpha   90.00
_cell.angle_beta   90.00
_cell.angle_gamma   90.00
#
_symmetry.space_group_name_H-M   'P 1'
#
loop_
_entity.id
_entity.type
_entity.pdbx_description
1 polymer ?
#
loop_
_entity_poly.entity_id
_entity_poly.type
_entity_poly.pdbx_seq_one_letter_code
_entity_poly.pdbx_strand_id
1 'polypeptide(L)'
;MATGASTASLAIILIDARYGVQTQTRRHSFIADLLGIQHLVIAVNKMDLVEFSEARFDEIVTEYQEVASKLHAPDIRYIPLSALNGDNVVDRSDATPWYRDSSGAPGATLLELLETVEVTHDQNLSDLRFPVQYVNRPNLDFRGYCGTLAAGILRSGQRVKALPSGKVSAVERIVTYDGDLDAAYPGQAITVTLADEIDISRGDWIVADDAEVPLVYGFDADIVWMHETPLEPGKLYDLKLATRDMAGKVTAIDYQIDVNTLEHRHAEQLDLNSIARCSIELTAPVPVDDYRKSPGTGSFIIIDRLTNVTVGAGMIHQPIDSETPYEYRAHDSKANVVWNRTSVTQAMREQLNGHAGKCIWFTGLSGSGKSTWPMPWKWSLTAGATTPCCWMATISDTACARTSAWARKIAARTFGGWGR
;
A
#
# COMPACT_ATOMS: atom_id res chain seq x y z
N MET A 1 17.52 -10.28 9.30
CA MET A 1 16.86 -9.29 10.17
C MET A 1 15.41 -9.05 9.75
N ALA A 2 15.16 -8.62 8.49
CA ALA A 2 13.81 -8.21 8.08
C ALA A 2 12.69 -9.24 8.31
N THR A 3 12.92 -10.51 7.99
CA THR A 3 11.93 -11.59 8.19
C THR A 3 11.65 -11.93 9.65
N GLY A 4 12.61 -11.73 10.55
CA GLY A 4 12.40 -11.96 11.99
C GLY A 4 11.79 -10.74 12.68
N ALA A 5 12.21 -9.55 12.25
CA ALA A 5 11.74 -8.27 12.80
C ALA A 5 10.28 -7.95 12.43
N SER A 6 9.73 -8.52 11.36
CA SER A 6 8.35 -8.28 10.92
C SER A 6 7.26 -8.74 11.90
N THR A 7 7.62 -9.51 12.94
CA THR A 7 6.71 -9.96 13.99
C THR A 7 7.13 -9.51 15.38
N ALA A 8 8.23 -8.77 15.48
CA ALA A 8 8.77 -8.35 16.76
C ALA A 8 8.04 -7.10 17.27
N SER A 9 7.73 -7.09 18.56
CA SER A 9 7.18 -5.90 19.23
C SER A 9 8.27 -4.96 19.74
N LEU A 10 9.47 -5.50 20.00
CA LEU A 10 10.62 -4.76 20.54
C LEU A 10 11.91 -5.24 19.89
N ALA A 11 12.84 -4.31 19.66
CA ALA A 11 14.20 -4.65 19.22
C ALA A 11 15.25 -4.19 20.23
N ILE A 12 16.19 -5.08 20.56
CA ILE A 12 17.38 -4.75 21.36
C ILE A 12 18.53 -4.45 20.40
N ILE A 13 18.99 -3.20 20.42
CA ILE A 13 20.15 -2.76 19.63
C ILE A 13 21.38 -2.77 20.54
N LEU A 14 22.26 -3.74 20.33
CA LEU A 14 23.48 -3.90 21.11
C LEU A 14 24.59 -2.98 20.60
N ILE A 15 25.18 -2.19 21.49
CA ILE A 15 26.32 -1.30 21.23
C ILE A 15 27.49 -1.70 22.13
N ASP A 16 28.69 -1.86 21.58
CA ASP A 16 29.90 -2.08 22.38
C ASP A 16 30.42 -0.74 22.89
N ALA A 17 30.50 -0.56 24.22
CA ALA A 17 30.89 0.69 24.86
C ALA A 17 32.25 1.21 24.39
N ARG A 18 33.17 0.32 23.97
CA ARG A 18 34.50 0.72 23.48
C ARG A 18 34.45 1.39 22.11
N TYR A 19 33.47 1.02 21.29
CA TYR A 19 33.37 1.47 19.90
C TYR A 19 32.26 2.51 19.67
N GLY A 20 31.26 2.58 20.55
CA GLY A 20 30.14 3.51 20.38
C GLY A 20 29.26 3.17 19.17
N VAL A 21 28.56 4.16 18.61
CA VAL A 21 27.59 3.93 17.53
C VAL A 21 28.32 3.60 16.22
N GLN A 22 28.06 2.41 15.70
CA GLN A 22 28.67 1.93 14.45
C GLN A 22 27.67 1.98 13.30
N THR A 23 28.18 1.81 12.07
CA THR A 23 27.32 1.69 10.87
C THR A 23 26.27 0.58 11.01
N GLN A 24 26.63 -0.54 11.63
CA GLN A 24 25.70 -1.64 11.91
C GLN A 24 24.58 -1.21 12.87
N THR A 25 24.90 -0.40 13.88
CA THR A 25 23.92 0.16 14.84
C THR A 25 22.90 1.03 14.10
N ARG A 26 23.37 1.92 13.21
CA ARG A 26 22.49 2.78 12.37
C ARG A 26 21.60 1.93 11.47
N ARG A 27 22.20 0.95 10.78
CA ARG A 27 21.51 0.02 9.88
C ARG A 27 20.40 -0.75 10.58
N HIS A 28 20.69 -1.38 11.73
CA HIS A 28 19.72 -2.19 12.44
C HIS A 28 18.58 -1.36 13.05
N SER A 29 18.90 -0.16 13.53
CA SER A 29 17.89 0.77 14.05
C SER A 29 16.93 1.20 12.94
N PHE A 30 17.46 1.53 11.76
CA PHE A 30 16.64 1.88 10.60
C PHE A 30 15.77 0.71 10.12
N ILE A 31 16.31 -0.50 10.03
CA ILE A 31 15.53 -1.68 9.63
C ILE A 31 14.41 -1.96 10.65
N ALA A 32 14.68 -1.80 11.94
CA ALA A 32 13.66 -1.96 12.98
C ALA A 32 12.53 -0.93 12.83
N ASP A 33 12.87 0.35 12.63
CA ASP A 33 11.91 1.44 12.40
C ASP A 33 11.09 1.22 11.12
N LEU A 34 11.75 0.81 10.04
CA LEU A 34 11.12 0.52 8.75
C LEU A 34 10.07 -0.59 8.85
N LEU A 35 10.33 -1.57 9.72
CA LEU A 35 9.42 -2.70 9.99
C LEU A 35 8.40 -2.39 11.10
N GLY A 36 8.28 -1.11 11.49
CA GLY A 36 7.24 -0.65 12.41
C GLY A 36 7.47 -1.05 13.86
N ILE A 37 8.69 -1.44 14.26
CA ILE A 37 8.99 -1.73 15.66
C ILE A 37 9.00 -0.41 16.43
N GLN A 38 8.05 -0.27 17.36
CA GLN A 38 7.84 0.99 18.11
C GLN A 38 8.75 1.10 19.34
N HIS A 39 9.19 -0.03 19.89
CA HIS A 39 10.02 -0.10 21.11
C HIS A 39 11.45 -0.52 20.79
N LEU A 40 12.41 0.35 21.07
CA LEU A 40 13.85 0.09 20.91
C LEU A 40 14.56 0.16 22.25
N VAL A 41 15.34 -0.88 22.57
CA VAL A 41 16.23 -0.90 23.75
C VAL A 41 17.67 -0.84 23.29
N ILE A 42 18.34 0.25 23.59
CA ILE A 42 19.74 0.51 23.24
C ILE A 42 20.61 0.00 24.38
N ALA A 43 21.10 -1.23 24.22
CA ALA A 43 21.92 -1.91 25.20
C ALA A 43 23.40 -1.57 24.98
N VAL A 44 23.93 -0.64 25.78
CA VAL A 44 25.36 -0.29 25.78
C VAL A 44 26.10 -1.33 26.62
N ASN A 45 26.63 -2.34 25.93
CA ASN A 45 27.27 -3.51 26.49
C ASN A 45 28.78 -3.31 26.68
N LYS A 46 29.39 -4.16 27.52
CA LYS A 46 30.81 -4.16 27.89
C LYS A 46 31.23 -2.90 28.65
N MET A 47 30.33 -2.37 29.48
CA MET A 47 30.63 -1.24 30.35
C MET A 47 31.76 -1.53 31.34
N ASP A 48 31.98 -2.79 31.69
CA ASP A 48 33.11 -3.24 32.52
C ASP A 48 34.48 -2.90 31.91
N LEU A 49 34.61 -2.92 30.59
CA LEU A 49 35.86 -2.60 29.89
C LEU A 49 36.15 -1.10 29.81
N VAL A 50 35.18 -0.27 30.18
CA VAL A 50 35.30 1.20 30.30
C VAL A 50 35.04 1.65 31.74
N GLU A 51 35.27 0.76 32.70
CA GLU A 51 35.18 1.01 34.14
C GLU A 51 33.82 1.61 34.58
N PHE A 52 32.73 1.24 33.89
CA PHE A 52 31.38 1.75 34.12
C PHE A 52 31.28 3.29 34.10
N SER A 53 32.07 3.94 33.25
CA SER A 53 32.10 5.40 33.08
C SER A 53 30.75 5.96 32.59
N GLU A 54 30.12 6.80 33.41
CA GLU A 54 28.91 7.57 33.08
C GLU A 54 29.14 8.45 31.86
N ALA A 55 30.26 9.18 31.83
CA ALA A 55 30.59 10.07 30.72
C ALA A 55 30.68 9.33 29.37
N ARG A 56 31.20 8.09 29.37
CA ARG A 56 31.26 7.28 28.14
C ARG A 56 29.89 6.78 27.72
N PHE A 57 29.03 6.44 28.67
CA PHE A 57 27.64 6.07 28.37
C PHE A 57 26.88 7.26 27.77
N ASP A 58 26.97 8.43 28.39
CA ASP A 58 26.30 9.66 27.94
C ASP A 58 26.76 10.10 26.55
N GLU A 59 28.05 9.95 26.24
CA GLU A 59 28.59 10.19 24.90
C GLU A 59 27.90 9.31 23.85
N ILE A 60 27.77 8.01 24.13
CA ILE A 60 27.14 7.04 23.22
C ILE A 60 25.64 7.32 23.11
N VAL A 61 24.97 7.67 24.21
CA VAL A 61 23.56 8.05 24.21
C VAL A 61 23.36 9.29 23.33
N THR A 62 24.20 10.31 23.48
CA THR A 62 24.14 11.54 22.67
C THR A 62 24.36 11.24 21.18
N GLU A 63 25.37 10.42 20.85
CA GLU A 63 25.62 10.00 19.46
C GLU A 63 24.42 9.22 18.89
N TYR A 64 23.79 8.36 19.70
CA TYR A 64 22.63 7.60 19.25
C TYR A 64 21.37 8.48 19.11
N GLN A 65 21.22 9.53 19.92
CA GLN A 65 20.10 10.47 19.78
C GLN A 65 20.07 11.14 18.40
N GLU A 66 21.22 11.36 17.76
CA GLU A 66 21.29 11.83 16.38
C GLU A 66 20.67 10.83 15.40
N VAL A 67 20.86 9.53 15.64
CA VAL A 67 20.24 8.45 14.85
C VAL A 67 18.74 8.39 15.15
N ALA A 68 18.37 8.38 16.43
CA ALA A 68 16.99 8.32 16.91
C ALA A 68 16.13 9.45 16.33
N SER A 69 16.69 10.65 16.17
CA SER A 69 15.98 11.81 15.58
C SER A 69 15.50 11.60 14.14
N LYS A 70 16.05 10.59 13.45
CA LYS A 70 15.67 10.21 12.08
C LYS A 70 14.71 9.02 12.03
N LEU A 71 14.40 8.43 13.18
CA LEU A 71 13.48 7.29 13.31
C LEU A 71 12.10 7.79 13.74
N HIS A 72 11.10 6.93 13.56
CA HIS A 72 9.71 7.18 13.94
C HIS A 72 9.32 6.42 15.22
N ALA A 73 10.17 5.51 15.70
CA ALA A 73 10.00 4.78 16.95
C ALA A 73 9.80 5.72 18.15
N PRO A 74 8.63 5.69 18.82
CA PRO A 74 8.31 6.63 19.89
C PRO A 74 8.97 6.27 21.24
N ASP A 75 9.29 4.99 21.48
CA ASP A 75 9.84 4.50 22.75
C ASP A 75 11.26 3.97 22.55
N ILE A 76 12.25 4.78 22.90
CA ILE A 76 13.67 4.42 22.84
C ILE A 76 14.25 4.52 24.24
N ARG A 77 14.72 3.40 24.77
CA ARG A 77 15.28 3.29 26.13
C ARG A 77 16.75 2.92 26.06
N TYR A 78 17.54 3.47 26.97
CA TYR A 78 18.99 3.24 27.03
C TYR A 78 19.35 2.49 28.31
N ILE A 79 20.21 1.49 28.19
CA ILE A 79 20.65 0.69 29.33
C ILE A 79 22.16 0.43 29.28
N PRO A 80 22.94 0.81 30.31
CA PRO A 80 24.32 0.39 30.45
C PRO A 80 24.35 -1.02 31.04
N LEU A 81 25.02 -1.97 30.40
CA LEU A 81 25.12 -3.34 30.91
C LEU A 81 26.48 -4.00 30.64
N SER A 82 26.74 -5.08 31.36
CA SER A 82 27.79 -6.05 31.01
C SER A 82 27.16 -7.44 30.90
N ALA A 83 27.01 -7.92 29.67
CA ALA A 83 26.46 -9.25 29.44
C ALA A 83 27.34 -10.38 30.00
N LEU A 84 28.65 -10.15 30.17
CA LEU A 84 29.58 -11.15 30.69
C LEU A 84 29.46 -11.28 32.22
N ASN A 85 29.36 -10.14 32.91
CA ASN A 85 29.34 -10.09 34.37
C ASN A 85 27.91 -10.12 34.96
N GLY A 86 26.90 -9.88 34.12
CA GLY A 86 25.49 -9.86 34.50
C GLY A 86 24.96 -8.48 34.94
N ASP A 87 25.81 -7.46 34.98
CA ASP A 87 25.47 -6.10 35.41
C ASP A 87 24.31 -5.51 34.58
N ASN A 88 23.22 -5.14 35.27
CA ASN A 88 21.99 -4.58 34.70
C ASN A 88 21.28 -5.48 33.67
N VAL A 89 21.64 -6.77 33.59
CA VAL A 89 20.94 -7.74 32.73
C VAL A 89 19.69 -8.27 33.43
N VAL A 90 19.88 -8.87 34.60
CA VAL A 90 18.80 -9.37 35.47
C VAL A 90 18.79 -8.53 36.75
N ASP A 91 19.92 -8.52 37.44
CA ASP A 91 20.14 -7.78 38.66
C ASP A 91 20.74 -6.40 38.38
N ARG A 92 20.41 -5.44 39.23
CA ARG A 92 20.96 -4.07 39.16
C ARG A 92 22.42 -4.09 39.58
N SER A 93 23.25 -3.32 38.88
CA SER A 93 24.68 -3.23 39.15
C SER A 93 24.99 -2.18 40.21
N ASP A 94 25.77 -2.55 41.22
CA ASP A 94 26.37 -1.60 42.17
C ASP A 94 27.44 -0.71 41.51
N ALA A 95 27.94 -1.09 40.32
CA ALA A 95 28.95 -0.36 39.58
C ALA A 95 28.38 0.84 38.79
N THR A 96 27.05 0.93 38.64
CA THR A 96 26.37 2.05 37.95
C THR A 96 25.39 2.79 38.87
N PRO A 97 25.82 3.37 40.01
CA PRO A 97 24.91 4.08 40.93
C PRO A 97 24.33 5.38 40.33
N TRP A 98 24.95 5.85 39.25
CA TRP A 98 24.54 6.99 38.44
C TRP A 98 23.39 6.66 37.47
N TYR A 99 23.20 5.39 37.10
CA TYR A 99 22.13 4.97 36.19
C TYR A 99 20.78 5.04 36.89
N ARG A 100 20.00 6.08 36.57
CA ARG A 100 18.71 6.40 37.19
C ARG A 100 17.67 6.74 36.15
N ASP A 101 16.41 6.51 36.49
CA ASP A 101 15.29 6.94 35.67
C ASP A 101 14.97 8.44 35.88
N SER A 102 13.99 8.94 35.12
CA SER A 102 13.56 10.35 35.19
C SER A 102 12.98 10.77 36.56
N SER A 103 12.60 9.82 37.41
CA SER A 103 12.10 10.06 38.77
C SER A 103 13.22 10.09 39.81
N GLY A 104 14.45 9.74 39.43
CA GLY A 104 15.60 9.60 40.32
C GLY A 104 15.72 8.23 41.00
N ALA A 105 14.80 7.30 40.71
CA ALA A 105 14.91 5.92 41.13
C ALA A 105 16.01 5.18 40.34
N PRO A 106 16.55 4.07 40.84
CA PRO A 106 17.53 3.28 40.09
C PRO A 106 16.97 2.87 38.72
N GLY A 107 17.79 2.97 37.67
CA GLY A 107 17.37 2.65 36.30
C GLY A 107 17.06 1.16 36.13
N ALA A 108 16.06 0.84 35.31
CA ALA A 108 15.55 -0.52 35.13
C ALA A 108 16.59 -1.47 34.51
N THR A 109 16.59 -2.73 34.92
CA THR A 109 17.42 -3.77 34.28
C THR A 109 16.83 -4.19 32.94
N LEU A 110 17.61 -4.91 32.12
CA LEU A 110 17.13 -5.38 30.82
C LEU A 110 15.91 -6.29 30.99
N LEU A 111 15.93 -7.19 31.96
CA LEU A 111 14.81 -8.07 32.25
C LEU A 111 13.57 -7.29 32.71
N GLU A 112 13.73 -6.36 33.66
CA GLU A 112 12.62 -5.51 34.12
C GLU A 112 11.99 -4.72 32.96
N LEU A 113 12.81 -4.19 32.04
CA LEU A 113 12.33 -3.52 30.85
C LEU A 113 11.51 -4.46 29.96
N LEU A 114 12.00 -5.68 29.69
CA LEU A 114 11.29 -6.65 28.87
C LEU A 114 9.95 -7.11 29.49
N GLU A 115 9.86 -7.13 30.82
CA GLU A 115 8.63 -7.48 31.54
C GLU A 115 7.61 -6.33 31.63
N THR A 116 8.07 -5.07 31.50
CA THR A 116 7.23 -3.88 31.72
C THR A 116 6.89 -3.10 30.47
N VAL A 117 7.52 -3.38 29.32
CA VAL A 117 7.16 -2.72 28.06
C VAL A 117 5.73 -3.11 27.66
N GLU A 118 4.86 -2.12 27.56
CA GLU A 118 3.45 -2.30 27.23
C GLU A 118 3.22 -2.35 25.71
N VAL A 119 3.43 -3.52 25.12
CA VAL A 119 3.23 -3.75 23.68
C VAL A 119 1.76 -3.79 23.25
N THR A 120 0.82 -3.90 24.19
CA THR A 120 -0.62 -4.00 23.88
C THR A 120 -1.23 -2.68 23.45
N HIS A 121 -0.64 -1.55 23.84
CA HIS A 121 -1.10 -0.22 23.43
C HIS A 121 -0.81 0.08 21.95
N ASP A 122 0.05 -0.72 21.31
CA ASP A 122 0.38 -0.61 19.89
C ASP A 122 -0.74 -1.12 18.97
N GLN A 123 -1.73 -1.83 19.51
CA GLN A 123 -2.81 -2.40 18.70
C GLN A 123 -3.78 -1.31 18.25
N ASN A 124 -4.05 -1.28 16.94
CA ASN A 124 -5.11 -0.45 16.40
C ASN A 124 -6.48 -1.03 16.78
N LEU A 125 -7.16 -0.42 17.76
CA LEU A 125 -8.48 -0.83 18.24
C LEU A 125 -9.64 -0.05 17.59
N SER A 126 -9.35 0.96 16.77
CA SER A 126 -10.36 1.83 16.14
C SER A 126 -10.73 1.41 14.72
N ASP A 127 -9.74 1.10 13.88
CA ASP A 127 -9.94 0.90 12.46
C ASP A 127 -10.27 -0.56 12.17
N LEU A 128 -11.55 -0.92 12.14
CA LEU A 128 -11.97 -2.28 11.84
C LEU A 128 -11.43 -2.76 10.48
N ARG A 129 -10.57 -3.79 10.52
CA ARG A 129 -10.00 -4.48 9.35
C ARG A 129 -10.09 -5.98 9.56
N PHE A 130 -11.04 -6.62 8.89
CA PHE A 130 -11.19 -8.07 8.89
C PHE A 130 -10.98 -8.63 7.47
N PRO A 131 -9.74 -8.99 7.10
CA PRO A 131 -9.47 -9.63 5.81
C PRO A 131 -10.00 -11.07 5.80
N VAL A 132 -10.94 -11.34 4.90
CA VAL A 132 -11.57 -12.67 4.79
C VAL A 132 -10.56 -13.64 4.19
N GLN A 133 -10.29 -14.71 4.93
CA GLN A 133 -9.34 -15.76 4.54
C GLN A 133 -10.06 -16.98 3.95
N TYR A 134 -11.23 -17.31 4.47
CA TYR A 134 -11.99 -18.49 4.07
C TYR A 134 -13.50 -18.25 4.19
N VAL A 135 -14.28 -18.78 3.25
CA VAL A 135 -15.75 -18.73 3.31
C VAL A 135 -16.23 -20.13 3.67
N ASN A 136 -16.76 -20.27 4.88
CA ASN A 136 -17.23 -21.52 5.43
C ASN A 136 -18.72 -21.70 5.17
N ARG A 137 -19.07 -22.78 4.48
CA ARG A 137 -20.46 -23.21 4.21
C ARG A 137 -20.60 -24.71 4.47
N PRO A 138 -20.74 -25.14 5.73
CA PRO A 138 -20.90 -26.55 6.08
C PRO A 138 -22.27 -27.09 5.68
N ASN A 139 -23.29 -26.23 5.58
CA ASN A 139 -24.64 -26.56 5.13
C ASN A 139 -25.28 -25.32 4.46
N LEU A 140 -26.55 -25.44 4.03
CA LEU A 140 -27.26 -24.38 3.30
C LEU A 140 -27.59 -23.15 4.15
N ASP A 141 -27.76 -23.34 5.47
CA ASP A 141 -28.25 -22.29 6.38
C ASP A 141 -27.09 -21.54 7.08
N PHE A 142 -25.86 -22.03 6.96
CA PHE A 142 -24.69 -21.41 7.57
C PHE A 142 -23.73 -20.87 6.51
N ARG A 143 -23.52 -19.55 6.55
CA ARG A 143 -22.46 -18.87 5.81
C ARG A 143 -21.61 -18.04 6.76
N GLY A 144 -20.40 -18.52 7.03
CA GLY A 144 -19.41 -17.84 7.87
C GLY A 144 -18.23 -17.32 7.05
N TYR A 145 -17.74 -16.15 7.40
CA TYR A 145 -16.54 -15.55 6.84
C TYR A 145 -15.42 -15.64 7.88
N CYS A 146 -14.47 -16.53 7.64
CA CYS A 146 -13.38 -16.83 8.55
C CYS A 146 -12.14 -15.97 8.22
N GLY A 147 -11.43 -15.55 9.25
CA GLY A 147 -10.19 -14.80 9.14
C GLY A 147 -9.63 -14.44 10.52
N THR A 148 -8.50 -13.74 10.52
CA THR A 148 -7.94 -13.14 11.74
C THR A 148 -8.23 -11.65 11.72
N LEU A 149 -8.75 -11.12 12.82
CA LEU A 149 -9.02 -9.70 12.95
C LEU A 149 -7.69 -8.93 12.95
N ALA A 150 -7.46 -8.08 11.95
CA ALA A 150 -6.18 -7.38 11.79
C ALA A 150 -6.12 -6.11 12.62
N ALA A 151 -7.23 -5.35 12.68
CA ALA A 151 -7.37 -4.13 13.45
C ALA A 151 -8.85 -3.88 13.79
N GLY A 152 -9.08 -2.97 14.74
CA GLY A 152 -10.39 -2.60 15.27
C GLY A 152 -11.00 -3.63 16.21
N ILE A 153 -12.11 -3.26 16.83
CA ILE A 153 -12.95 -4.17 17.62
C ILE A 153 -14.21 -4.48 16.81
N LEU A 154 -14.51 -5.77 16.64
CA LEU A 154 -15.75 -6.23 16.00
C LEU A 154 -16.75 -6.65 17.08
N ARG A 155 -18.00 -6.20 16.98
CA ARG A 155 -19.06 -6.58 17.93
C ARG A 155 -20.26 -7.21 17.21
N SER A 156 -20.96 -8.11 17.89
CA SER A 156 -22.28 -8.56 17.42
C SER A 156 -23.23 -7.36 17.31
N GLY A 157 -24.05 -7.34 16.27
CA GLY A 157 -24.96 -6.25 15.92
C GLY A 157 -24.31 -5.04 15.25
N GLN A 158 -22.97 -4.99 15.14
CA GLN A 158 -22.28 -3.86 14.51
C GLN A 158 -22.54 -3.82 13.00
N ARG A 159 -22.77 -2.62 12.46
CA ARG A 159 -22.88 -2.39 11.02
C ARG A 159 -21.50 -2.43 10.36
N VAL A 160 -21.41 -3.17 9.26
CA VAL A 160 -20.16 -3.40 8.54
C VAL A 160 -20.36 -3.31 7.03
N LYS A 161 -19.28 -3.02 6.32
CA LYS A 161 -19.24 -2.90 4.86
C LYS A 161 -18.20 -3.86 4.29
N ALA A 162 -18.54 -4.54 3.21
CA ALA A 162 -17.64 -5.43 2.49
C ALA A 162 -16.93 -4.71 1.34
N LEU A 163 -15.61 -4.66 1.37
CA LEU A 163 -14.77 -4.10 0.30
C LEU A 163 -14.23 -5.23 -0.59
N PRO A 164 -14.21 -5.04 -1.94
CA PRO A 164 -14.43 -3.78 -2.66
C PRO A 164 -15.91 -3.51 -3.04
N SER A 165 -16.85 -4.41 -2.74
CA SER A 165 -18.24 -4.30 -3.25
C SER A 165 -19.02 -3.09 -2.71
N GLY A 166 -18.65 -2.57 -1.54
CA GLY A 166 -19.35 -1.49 -0.84
C GLY A 166 -20.68 -1.90 -0.21
N LYS A 167 -21.08 -3.18 -0.29
CA LYS A 167 -22.33 -3.67 0.31
C LYS A 167 -22.24 -3.64 1.83
N VAL A 168 -23.32 -3.19 2.47
CA VAL A 168 -23.43 -3.05 3.92
C VAL A 168 -24.32 -4.16 4.47
N SER A 169 -23.99 -4.66 5.67
CA SER A 169 -24.83 -5.56 6.46
C SER A 169 -24.55 -5.34 7.96
N ALA A 170 -25.11 -6.16 8.82
CA ALA A 170 -24.83 -6.18 10.26
C ALA A 170 -24.23 -7.53 10.66
N VAL A 171 -23.29 -7.51 11.61
CA VAL A 171 -22.76 -8.74 12.21
C VAL A 171 -23.86 -9.42 13.00
N GLU A 172 -24.21 -10.64 12.62
CA GLU A 172 -25.18 -11.44 13.36
C GLU A 172 -24.48 -12.09 14.55
N ARG A 173 -23.44 -12.88 14.29
CA ARG A 173 -22.66 -13.60 15.32
C ARG A 173 -21.19 -13.63 14.98
N ILE A 174 -20.36 -13.62 16.02
CA ILE A 174 -18.93 -13.88 15.97
C ILE A 174 -18.72 -15.26 16.58
N VAL A 175 -18.39 -16.24 15.74
CA VAL A 175 -18.30 -17.66 16.10
C VAL A 175 -16.82 -18.05 16.24
N THR A 176 -16.49 -18.75 17.33
CA THR A 176 -15.18 -19.37 17.56
C THR A 176 -15.35 -20.85 17.93
N TYR A 177 -14.24 -21.56 18.15
CA TYR A 177 -14.31 -22.95 18.60
C TYR A 177 -15.02 -23.10 19.95
N ASP A 178 -14.75 -22.17 20.88
CA ASP A 178 -15.27 -22.20 22.25
C ASP A 178 -16.71 -21.66 22.36
N GLY A 179 -17.30 -21.20 21.24
CA GLY A 179 -18.64 -20.64 21.17
C GLY A 179 -18.69 -19.25 20.56
N ASP A 180 -19.85 -18.60 20.73
CA ASP A 180 -20.10 -17.27 20.19
C ASP A 180 -19.56 -16.19 21.13
N LEU A 181 -18.98 -15.13 20.55
CA LEU A 181 -18.43 -13.98 21.27
C LEU A 181 -19.30 -12.74 21.05
N ASP A 182 -19.43 -11.92 22.10
CA ASP A 182 -20.06 -10.59 21.99
C ASP A 182 -19.16 -9.59 21.25
N ALA A 183 -17.84 -9.74 21.41
CA ALA A 183 -16.83 -8.90 20.78
C ALA A 183 -15.55 -9.68 20.47
N ALA A 184 -14.85 -9.27 19.41
CA ALA A 184 -13.54 -9.76 19.03
C ALA A 184 -12.53 -8.62 18.90
N TYR A 185 -11.27 -8.95 19.17
CA TYR A 185 -10.11 -8.06 19.24
C TYR A 185 -9.05 -8.46 18.22
N PRO A 186 -8.13 -7.54 17.85
CA PRO A 186 -7.05 -7.85 16.91
C PRO A 186 -6.24 -9.08 17.32
N GLY A 187 -5.82 -9.87 16.33
CA GLY A 187 -5.10 -11.13 16.51
C GLY A 187 -5.99 -12.36 16.74
N GLN A 188 -7.28 -12.19 17.07
CA GLN A 188 -8.19 -13.32 17.23
C GLN A 188 -8.63 -13.91 15.88
N ALA A 189 -8.53 -15.24 15.76
CA ALA A 189 -9.08 -15.99 14.63
C ALA A 189 -10.57 -16.27 14.88
N ILE A 190 -11.43 -15.72 14.03
CA ILE A 190 -12.88 -15.71 14.22
C ILE A 190 -13.62 -16.08 12.92
N THR A 191 -14.87 -16.50 13.07
CA THR A 191 -15.82 -16.64 11.96
C THR A 191 -16.96 -15.66 12.14
N VAL A 192 -17.16 -14.77 11.17
CA VAL A 192 -18.21 -13.75 11.22
C VAL A 192 -19.39 -14.22 10.39
N THR A 193 -20.59 -14.17 10.95
CA THR A 193 -21.85 -14.34 10.23
C THR A 193 -22.55 -12.98 10.09
N LEU A 194 -23.26 -12.76 9.00
CA LEU A 194 -23.91 -11.49 8.67
C LEU A 194 -25.41 -11.69 8.55
N ALA A 195 -26.18 -10.66 8.90
CA ALA A 195 -27.64 -10.69 8.85
C ALA A 195 -28.18 -10.82 7.41
N ASP A 196 -27.46 -10.27 6.43
CA ASP A 196 -27.82 -10.33 5.01
C ASP A 196 -26.85 -11.21 4.24
N GLU A 197 -27.38 -11.91 3.22
CA GLU A 197 -26.56 -12.67 2.29
C GLU A 197 -25.83 -11.76 1.29
N ILE A 198 -24.77 -11.10 1.76
CA ILE A 198 -23.88 -10.34 0.88
C ILE A 198 -22.79 -11.23 0.28
N ASP A 199 -22.47 -10.97 -0.99
CA ASP A 199 -21.44 -11.73 -1.68
C ASP A 199 -20.04 -11.23 -1.29
N ILE A 200 -19.29 -12.10 -0.60
CA ILE A 200 -17.94 -11.85 -0.10
C ILE A 200 -17.14 -13.11 -0.38
N SER A 201 -15.94 -12.90 -0.90
CA SER A 201 -14.97 -13.95 -1.23
C SER A 201 -13.68 -13.80 -0.42
N ARG A 202 -12.80 -14.80 -0.51
CA ARG A 202 -11.44 -14.68 0.04
C ARG A 202 -10.72 -13.48 -0.58
N GLY A 203 -10.04 -12.70 0.26
CA GLY A 203 -9.33 -11.50 -0.15
C GLY A 203 -10.16 -10.22 -0.07
N ASP A 204 -11.47 -10.33 0.15
CA ASP A 204 -12.32 -9.18 0.48
C ASP A 204 -12.15 -8.81 1.95
N TRP A 205 -12.41 -7.54 2.28
CA TRP A 205 -12.31 -7.05 3.65
C TRP A 205 -13.70 -6.72 4.20
N ILE A 206 -13.95 -7.09 5.44
CA ILE A 206 -15.06 -6.53 6.21
C ILE A 206 -14.49 -5.39 7.07
N VAL A 207 -15.06 -4.21 6.91
CA VAL A 207 -14.66 -2.97 7.61
C VAL A 207 -15.88 -2.34 8.27
N ALA A 208 -15.69 -1.32 9.11
CA ALA A 208 -16.82 -0.57 9.67
C ALA A 208 -17.60 0.15 8.54
N ASP A 209 -18.92 0.33 8.72
CA ASP A 209 -19.79 0.95 7.71
C ASP A 209 -19.30 2.36 7.31
N ASP A 210 -18.90 3.13 8.32
CA ASP A 210 -18.36 4.50 8.22
C ASP A 210 -16.86 4.57 7.89
N ALA A 211 -16.18 3.43 7.73
CA ALA A 211 -14.78 3.43 7.38
C ALA A 211 -14.54 3.98 5.96
N GLU A 212 -13.62 4.95 5.87
CA GLU A 212 -13.10 5.51 4.63
C GLU A 212 -11.77 4.82 4.27
N VAL A 213 -11.86 3.72 3.53
CA VAL A 213 -10.69 2.97 3.05
C VAL A 213 -10.55 3.17 1.54
N PRO A 214 -9.42 3.72 1.05
CA PRO A 214 -9.24 3.99 -0.36
C PRO A 214 -9.13 2.68 -1.16
N LEU A 215 -9.85 2.59 -2.28
CA LEU A 215 -9.72 1.50 -3.25
C LEU A 215 -8.83 1.98 -4.40
N VAL A 216 -7.63 1.41 -4.52
CA VAL A 216 -6.61 1.96 -5.43
C VAL A 216 -6.07 0.93 -6.41
N TYR A 217 -5.63 1.44 -7.56
CA TYR A 217 -4.87 0.70 -8.57
C TYR A 217 -3.36 0.90 -8.43
N GLY A 218 -2.91 1.71 -7.49
CA GLY A 218 -1.50 1.89 -7.22
C GLY A 218 -1.23 2.59 -5.91
N PHE A 219 -0.03 2.38 -5.38
CA PHE A 219 0.43 2.94 -4.12
C PHE A 219 1.95 2.98 -4.07
N ASP A 220 2.47 3.89 -3.25
CA ASP A 220 3.89 3.93 -2.94
C ASP A 220 4.17 3.00 -1.76
N ALA A 221 5.26 2.24 -1.85
CA ALA A 221 5.70 1.35 -0.79
C ALA A 221 7.23 1.35 -0.65
N ASP A 222 7.69 1.11 0.57
CA ASP A 222 9.06 0.69 0.79
C ASP A 222 9.17 -0.81 0.49
N ILE A 223 10.07 -1.20 -0.39
CA ILE A 223 10.33 -2.59 -0.76
C ILE A 223 11.69 -3.00 -0.22
N VAL A 224 11.72 -4.13 0.49
CA VAL A 224 12.94 -4.84 0.85
C VAL A 224 13.11 -5.98 -0.16
N TRP A 225 14.12 -5.86 -1.03
CA TRP A 225 14.41 -6.87 -2.04
C TRP A 225 15.24 -8.02 -1.46
N MET A 226 14.81 -9.25 -1.71
CA MET A 226 15.32 -10.46 -1.04
C MET A 226 15.82 -11.53 -2.00
N HIS A 227 15.86 -11.24 -3.31
CA HIS A 227 16.24 -12.21 -4.33
C HIS A 227 17.54 -11.80 -5.06
N GLU A 228 18.31 -12.79 -5.52
CA GLU A 228 19.58 -12.56 -6.22
C GLU A 228 19.40 -11.91 -7.59
N THR A 229 18.34 -12.28 -8.32
CA THR A 229 17.95 -11.57 -9.54
C THR A 229 17.42 -10.19 -9.17
N PRO A 230 17.96 -9.10 -9.72
CA PRO A 230 17.52 -7.75 -9.39
C PRO A 230 16.05 -7.50 -9.71
N LEU A 231 15.43 -6.57 -8.99
CA LEU A 231 14.11 -6.06 -9.35
C LEU A 231 14.21 -5.27 -10.66
N GLU A 232 13.43 -5.67 -11.65
CA GLU A 232 13.24 -4.94 -12.91
C GLU A 232 11.88 -4.22 -12.93
N PRO A 233 11.85 -2.88 -13.04
CA PRO A 233 10.61 -2.15 -13.25
C PRO A 233 9.86 -2.62 -14.51
N GLY A 234 8.53 -2.67 -14.43
CA GLY A 234 7.65 -3.12 -15.52
C GLY A 234 7.42 -4.64 -15.57
N LYS A 235 8.26 -5.46 -14.92
CA LYS A 235 8.02 -6.90 -14.79
C LYS A 235 6.79 -7.17 -13.92
N LEU A 236 5.98 -8.14 -14.36
CA LEU A 236 4.74 -8.53 -13.69
C LEU A 236 5.03 -9.57 -12.60
N TYR A 237 4.56 -9.30 -11.38
CA TYR A 237 4.68 -10.15 -10.19
C TYR A 237 3.29 -10.48 -9.64
N ASP A 238 3.21 -11.53 -8.83
CA ASP A 238 2.06 -11.76 -7.97
C ASP A 238 2.34 -11.08 -6.62
N LEU A 239 1.44 -10.21 -6.20
CA LEU A 239 1.48 -9.48 -4.94
C LEU A 239 0.44 -10.09 -4.02
N LYS A 240 0.86 -10.43 -2.80
CA LYS A 240 -0.04 -10.95 -1.78
C LYS A 240 -0.14 -9.97 -0.62
N LEU A 241 -1.30 -9.33 -0.52
CA LEU A 241 -1.66 -8.38 0.52
C LEU A 241 -2.68 -9.03 1.46
N ALA A 242 -2.29 -9.23 2.72
CA ALA A 242 -3.07 -10.01 3.69
C ALA A 242 -3.54 -11.37 3.11
N THR A 243 -4.83 -11.50 2.79
CA THR A 243 -5.46 -12.72 2.25
C THR A 243 -5.70 -12.69 0.74
N ARG A 244 -5.44 -11.54 0.09
CA ARG A 244 -5.69 -11.28 -1.33
C ARG A 244 -4.42 -11.45 -2.15
N ASP A 245 -4.51 -12.30 -3.17
CA ASP A 245 -3.49 -12.47 -4.19
C ASP A 245 -3.91 -11.66 -5.43
N MET A 246 -2.99 -10.87 -6.00
CA MET A 246 -3.26 -10.07 -7.20
C MET A 246 -2.01 -9.89 -8.05
N ALA A 247 -2.18 -9.74 -9.36
CA ALA A 247 -1.06 -9.40 -10.23
C ALA A 247 -0.78 -7.88 -10.19
N GLY A 248 0.49 -7.52 -10.19
CA GLY A 248 0.95 -6.13 -10.22
C GLY A 248 2.36 -6.00 -10.78
N LYS A 249 2.86 -4.77 -10.88
CA LYS A 249 4.24 -4.48 -11.29
C LYS A 249 4.76 -3.28 -10.52
N VAL A 250 6.06 -3.25 -10.28
CA VAL A 250 6.74 -2.03 -9.85
C VAL A 250 6.93 -1.15 -11.08
N THR A 251 6.39 0.07 -11.07
CA THR A 251 6.45 0.98 -12.23
C THR A 251 7.69 1.86 -12.20
N ALA A 252 8.10 2.28 -11.01
CA ALA A 252 9.27 3.13 -10.80
C ALA A 252 9.94 2.80 -9.45
N ILE A 253 11.25 3.01 -9.41
CA ILE A 253 12.03 3.10 -8.18
C ILE A 253 12.27 4.59 -7.96
N ASP A 254 11.65 5.17 -6.93
CA ASP A 254 11.78 6.61 -6.67
C ASP A 254 13.16 6.93 -6.12
N TYR A 255 13.57 6.15 -5.12
CA TYR A 255 14.92 6.18 -4.58
C TYR A 255 15.22 4.90 -3.79
N GLN A 256 16.48 4.50 -3.83
CA GLN A 256 17.05 3.50 -2.92
C GLN A 256 17.56 4.19 -1.66
N ILE A 257 17.42 3.53 -0.53
CA ILE A 257 17.94 3.99 0.76
C ILE A 257 19.26 3.29 1.01
N ASP A 258 20.35 4.04 1.18
CA ASP A 258 21.60 3.46 1.68
C ASP A 258 21.41 3.12 3.17
N VAL A 259 21.34 1.84 3.48
CA VAL A 259 21.12 1.35 4.85
C VAL A 259 22.23 1.73 5.85
N ASN A 260 23.39 2.18 5.37
CA ASN A 260 24.52 2.59 6.19
C ASN A 260 24.49 4.09 6.52
N THR A 261 24.07 4.94 5.56
CA THR A 261 24.06 6.41 5.71
C THR A 261 22.66 6.99 5.91
N LEU A 262 21.62 6.22 5.59
CA LEU A 262 20.21 6.62 5.53
C LEU A 262 19.91 7.69 4.47
N GLU A 263 20.80 7.85 3.50
CA GLU A 263 20.62 8.80 2.40
C GLU A 263 19.89 8.16 1.23
N HIS A 264 19.13 8.98 0.51
CA HIS A 264 18.43 8.58 -0.70
C HIS A 264 19.40 8.60 -1.88
N ARG A 265 19.32 7.57 -2.73
CA ARG A 265 20.10 7.45 -3.96
C ARG A 265 19.19 7.06 -5.12
N HIS A 266 19.51 7.57 -6.30
CA HIS A 266 18.85 7.12 -7.53
C HIS A 266 19.28 5.68 -7.85
N ALA A 267 18.33 4.85 -8.26
CA ALA A 267 18.58 3.47 -8.65
C ALA A 267 17.61 3.06 -9.79
N GLU A 268 18.12 2.33 -10.78
CA GLU A 268 17.31 1.79 -11.89
C GLU A 268 16.94 0.31 -11.66
N GLN A 269 17.64 -0.36 -10.75
CA GLN A 269 17.46 -1.76 -10.35
C GLN A 269 17.69 -1.89 -8.85
N LEU A 270 17.11 -2.93 -8.23
CA LEU A 270 17.36 -3.26 -6.83
C LEU A 270 18.03 -4.62 -6.70
N ASP A 271 19.25 -4.61 -6.16
CA ASP A 271 19.99 -5.82 -5.83
C ASP A 271 19.53 -6.44 -4.50
N LEU A 272 19.97 -7.68 -4.25
CA LEU A 272 19.71 -8.40 -2.99
C LEU A 272 20.03 -7.54 -1.75
N ASN A 273 19.10 -7.53 -0.79
CA ASN A 273 19.15 -6.75 0.46
C ASN A 273 19.07 -5.23 0.30
N SER A 274 18.71 -4.73 -0.89
CA SER A 274 18.42 -3.32 -1.11
C SER A 274 17.03 -2.96 -0.56
N ILE A 275 16.91 -1.72 -0.11
CA ILE A 275 15.66 -1.13 0.35
C ILE A 275 15.39 0.10 -0.50
N ALA A 276 14.18 0.24 -1.03
CA ALA A 276 13.84 1.39 -1.85
C ALA A 276 12.37 1.77 -1.74
N ARG A 277 12.11 3.05 -1.97
CA ARG A 277 10.78 3.58 -2.23
C ARG A 277 10.42 3.28 -3.67
N CYS A 278 9.27 2.65 -3.89
CA CYS A 278 8.81 2.25 -5.21
C CYS A 278 7.33 2.53 -5.38
N SER A 279 6.95 2.92 -6.60
CA SER A 279 5.56 3.01 -7.02
C SER A 279 5.11 1.68 -7.61
N ILE A 280 3.93 1.23 -7.20
CA ILE A 280 3.35 -0.05 -7.60
C ILE A 280 2.05 0.19 -8.34
N GLU A 281 1.85 -0.54 -9.44
CA GLU A 281 0.60 -0.59 -10.19
C GLU A 281 -0.01 -1.99 -10.11
N LEU A 282 -1.31 -2.03 -9.86
CA LEU A 282 -2.11 -3.23 -9.66
C LEU A 282 -3.08 -3.45 -10.81
N THR A 283 -3.37 -4.71 -11.09
CA THR A 283 -4.33 -5.09 -12.13
C THR A 283 -5.81 -4.95 -11.73
N ALA A 284 -6.09 -4.82 -10.43
CA ALA A 284 -7.43 -4.68 -9.86
C ALA A 284 -7.41 -3.69 -8.69
N PRO A 285 -8.52 -2.99 -8.40
CA PRO A 285 -8.57 -2.07 -7.27
C PRO A 285 -8.59 -2.86 -5.96
N VAL A 286 -7.79 -2.42 -4.98
CA VAL A 286 -7.73 -3.05 -3.66
C VAL A 286 -7.79 -2.02 -2.55
N PRO A 287 -8.42 -2.37 -1.41
CA PRO A 287 -8.31 -1.58 -0.20
C PRO A 287 -6.87 -1.64 0.30
N VAL A 288 -6.34 -0.49 0.72
CA VAL A 288 -5.00 -0.38 1.30
C VAL A 288 -5.03 0.49 2.54
N ASP A 289 -4.13 0.18 3.47
CA ASP A 289 -3.81 1.04 4.61
C ASP A 289 -2.32 1.39 4.57
N ASP A 290 -1.96 2.49 5.21
CA ASP A 290 -0.58 2.78 5.58
C ASP A 290 -0.09 1.68 6.55
N TYR A 291 1.06 1.08 6.25
CA TYR A 291 1.70 0.04 7.06
C TYR A 291 1.87 0.48 8.51
N ARG A 292 2.18 1.76 8.76
CA ARG A 292 2.38 2.28 10.11
C ARG A 292 1.09 2.34 10.93
N LYS A 293 -0.06 2.50 10.26
CA LYS A 293 -1.37 2.54 10.92
C LYS A 293 -1.97 1.16 11.11
N SER A 294 -1.73 0.26 10.15
CA SER A 294 -2.23 -1.11 10.20
C SER A 294 -1.25 -2.06 9.51
N PRO A 295 -0.26 -2.62 10.26
CA PRO A 295 0.74 -3.53 9.70
C PRO A 295 0.13 -4.76 9.03
N GLY A 296 -1.00 -5.26 9.55
CA GLY A 296 -1.70 -6.44 9.03
C GLY A 296 -2.33 -6.24 7.64
N THR A 297 -2.65 -5.00 7.27
CA THR A 297 -3.29 -4.66 5.98
C THR A 297 -2.46 -3.75 5.09
N GLY A 298 -1.43 -3.09 5.62
CA GLY A 298 -0.47 -2.27 4.89
C GLY A 298 0.82 -3.01 4.51
N SER A 299 0.90 -4.33 4.73
CA SER A 299 2.04 -5.15 4.29
C SER A 299 1.67 -6.08 3.14
N PHE A 300 2.65 -6.37 2.29
CA PHE A 300 2.52 -7.36 1.24
C PHE A 300 3.84 -8.06 0.95
N ILE A 301 3.77 -9.20 0.26
CA ILE A 301 4.93 -9.89 -0.29
C ILE A 301 4.86 -9.89 -1.82
N ILE A 302 6.03 -9.90 -2.44
CA ILE A 302 6.21 -9.98 -3.90
C ILE A 302 6.64 -11.40 -4.23
N ILE A 303 5.89 -12.04 -5.12
CA ILE A 303 6.09 -13.43 -5.52
C ILE A 303 6.41 -13.45 -7.02
N ASP A 304 7.50 -14.09 -7.39
CA ASP A 304 7.81 -14.33 -8.80
C ASP A 304 6.86 -15.40 -9.36
N ARG A 305 6.20 -15.07 -10.48
CA ARG A 305 5.13 -15.89 -11.06
C ARG A 305 5.61 -17.19 -11.70
N LEU A 306 6.89 -17.27 -12.04
CA LEU A 306 7.49 -18.44 -12.68
C LEU A 306 8.05 -19.39 -11.63
N THR A 307 8.74 -18.85 -10.62
CA THR A 307 9.41 -19.66 -9.59
C THR A 307 8.54 -19.91 -8.35
N ASN A 308 7.48 -19.13 -8.15
CA ASN A 308 6.66 -19.09 -6.94
C ASN A 308 7.45 -18.75 -5.66
N VAL A 309 8.66 -18.20 -5.79
CA VAL A 309 9.50 -17.77 -4.67
C VAL A 309 9.08 -16.37 -4.24
N THR A 310 9.06 -16.12 -2.93
CA THR A 310 8.93 -14.76 -2.39
C THR A 310 10.24 -14.01 -2.63
N VAL A 311 10.19 -13.01 -3.51
CA VAL A 311 11.36 -12.24 -3.95
C VAL A 311 11.54 -10.92 -3.21
N GLY A 312 10.51 -10.44 -2.52
CA GLY A 312 10.58 -9.24 -1.70
C GLY A 312 9.42 -9.10 -0.73
N ALA A 313 9.58 -8.18 0.21
CA ALA A 313 8.55 -7.75 1.15
C ALA A 313 8.33 -6.24 0.99
N GLY A 314 7.10 -5.77 1.18
CA GLY A 314 6.75 -4.37 1.00
C GLY A 314 5.84 -3.83 2.09
N MET A 315 6.06 -2.55 2.39
CA MET A 315 5.31 -1.77 3.37
C MET A 315 4.69 -0.56 2.68
N ILE A 316 3.37 -0.51 2.62
CA ILE A 316 2.59 0.55 1.95
C ILE A 316 2.70 1.84 2.75
N HIS A 317 2.88 2.96 2.05
CA HIS A 317 2.88 4.30 2.64
C HIS A 317 1.61 5.06 2.31
N GLN A 318 1.36 5.26 1.02
CA GLN A 318 0.25 6.08 0.58
C GLN A 318 -0.33 5.56 -0.73
N PRO A 319 -1.65 5.73 -0.92
CA PRO A 319 -2.25 5.53 -2.22
C PRO A 319 -1.64 6.49 -3.23
N ILE A 320 -1.29 5.99 -4.41
CA ILE A 320 -1.06 6.87 -5.54
C ILE A 320 -2.45 7.12 -6.10
N ASP A 321 -2.87 8.38 -6.09
CA ASP A 321 -3.87 8.83 -7.03
C ASP A 321 -3.24 8.64 -8.40
N SER A 322 -3.42 7.44 -8.96
CA SER A 322 -3.37 7.31 -10.39
C SER A 322 -4.35 8.37 -10.86
N GLU A 323 -3.86 9.39 -11.58
CA GLU A 323 -4.70 10.19 -12.47
C GLU A 323 -5.36 9.22 -13.45
N THR A 324 -6.33 8.46 -12.95
CA THR A 324 -7.42 7.99 -13.75
C THR A 324 -8.12 9.29 -14.14
N PRO A 325 -8.27 9.60 -15.44
CA PRO A 325 -8.87 10.87 -15.88
C PRO A 325 -10.36 11.02 -15.53
N TYR A 326 -10.84 10.42 -14.44
CA TYR A 326 -12.25 10.32 -14.15
C TYR A 326 -12.50 10.31 -12.65
N GLU A 327 -12.80 11.50 -12.11
CA GLU A 327 -13.59 11.61 -10.89
C GLU A 327 -14.81 10.69 -11.02
N TYR A 328 -15.00 9.80 -10.06
CA TYR A 328 -16.25 9.07 -9.90
C TYR A 328 -17.36 10.07 -9.55
N ARG A 329 -18.02 10.64 -10.57
CA ARG A 329 -19.23 11.44 -10.36
C ARG A 329 -20.37 10.50 -9.99
N ALA A 330 -20.74 10.52 -8.72
CA ALA A 330 -21.81 9.71 -8.12
C ALA A 330 -23.24 9.92 -8.69
N HIS A 331 -23.40 10.54 -9.87
CA HIS A 331 -24.71 10.91 -10.43
C HIS A 331 -25.15 10.14 -11.69
N ASP A 332 -24.34 9.26 -12.28
CA ASP A 332 -24.72 8.52 -13.51
C ASP A 332 -25.34 7.14 -13.26
N SER A 333 -26.18 7.01 -12.23
CA SER A 333 -26.84 5.76 -11.83
C SER A 333 -28.04 5.34 -12.71
N LYS A 334 -28.07 5.68 -14.01
CA LYS A 334 -29.21 5.31 -14.89
C LYS A 334 -28.88 4.65 -16.22
N ALA A 335 -27.62 4.39 -16.55
CA ALA A 335 -27.29 3.66 -17.76
C ALA A 335 -26.47 2.41 -17.40
N ASN A 336 -27.05 1.23 -17.66
CA ASN A 336 -26.35 -0.06 -17.67
C ASN A 336 -25.33 -0.09 -18.82
N VAL A 337 -24.35 0.81 -18.82
CA VAL A 337 -23.28 0.89 -19.81
C VAL A 337 -22.01 0.43 -19.12
N VAL A 338 -21.66 -0.83 -19.36
CA VAL A 338 -20.35 -1.36 -19.00
C VAL A 338 -19.37 -0.85 -20.06
N TRP A 339 -18.59 0.18 -19.72
CA TRP A 339 -17.55 0.70 -20.59
C TRP A 339 -16.41 -0.32 -20.68
N ASN A 340 -16.26 -0.95 -21.84
CA ASN A 340 -15.16 -1.88 -22.09
C ASN A 340 -13.87 -1.07 -22.30
N ARG A 341 -12.91 -1.22 -21.39
CA ARG A 341 -11.65 -0.47 -21.39
C ARG A 341 -10.83 -0.85 -22.62
N THR A 342 -10.40 0.14 -23.40
CA THR A 342 -9.35 -0.09 -24.41
C THR A 342 -8.03 0.35 -23.80
N SER A 343 -6.99 -0.48 -23.88
CA SER A 343 -5.63 -0.19 -23.38
C SER A 343 -4.91 0.92 -24.15
N VAL A 344 -5.55 1.49 -25.18
CA VAL A 344 -5.03 2.62 -25.94
C VAL A 344 -5.86 3.85 -25.61
N THR A 345 -5.26 4.79 -24.88
CA THR A 345 -5.89 6.07 -24.54
C THR A 345 -5.99 6.98 -25.78
N GLN A 346 -6.82 8.02 -25.70
CA GLN A 346 -6.89 9.02 -26.77
C GLN A 346 -5.52 9.67 -27.01
N ALA A 347 -4.83 10.11 -25.95
CA ALA A 347 -3.50 10.70 -26.05
C ALA A 347 -2.48 9.77 -26.74
N MET A 348 -2.50 8.47 -26.42
CA MET A 348 -1.64 7.48 -27.08
C MET A 348 -1.96 7.35 -28.58
N ARG A 349 -3.23 7.38 -28.98
CA ARG A 349 -3.61 7.37 -30.41
C ARG A 349 -3.18 8.64 -31.13
N GLU A 350 -3.28 9.78 -30.47
CA GLU A 350 -2.94 11.07 -31.05
C GLU A 350 -1.43 11.22 -31.24
N GLN A 351 -0.65 10.76 -30.27
CA GLN A 351 0.81 10.70 -30.36
C GLN A 351 1.27 9.75 -31.47
N LEU A 352 0.66 8.57 -31.58
CA LEU A 352 1.05 7.56 -32.57
C LEU A 352 0.66 7.95 -34.00
N ASN A 353 -0.45 8.68 -34.17
CA ASN A 353 -0.93 9.14 -35.48
C ASN A 353 -0.48 10.57 -35.84
N GLY A 354 0.21 11.28 -34.93
CA GLY A 354 0.68 12.65 -35.15
C GLY A 354 -0.42 13.71 -35.29
N HIS A 355 -1.66 13.40 -34.90
CA HIS A 355 -2.79 14.33 -34.97
C HIS A 355 -3.86 14.01 -33.93
N ALA A 356 -4.60 15.05 -33.51
CA ALA A 356 -5.71 14.89 -32.57
C ALA A 356 -6.88 14.11 -33.20
N GLY A 357 -7.46 13.18 -32.46
CA GLY A 357 -8.61 12.39 -32.91
C GLY A 357 -9.86 13.26 -32.94
N LYS A 358 -10.58 13.28 -34.07
CA LYS A 358 -11.86 13.99 -34.19
C LYS A 358 -12.95 13.06 -34.68
N CYS A 359 -14.08 13.03 -33.97
CA CYS A 359 -15.28 12.37 -34.44
C CYS A 359 -16.05 13.34 -35.34
N ILE A 360 -16.25 12.97 -36.60
CA ILE A 360 -17.11 13.72 -37.52
C ILE A 360 -18.39 12.90 -37.68
N TRP A 361 -19.50 13.46 -37.21
CA TRP A 361 -20.79 12.79 -37.24
C TRP A 361 -21.66 13.36 -38.37
N PHE A 362 -22.01 12.52 -39.35
CA PHE A 362 -22.86 12.92 -40.47
C PHE A 362 -24.34 12.65 -40.18
N THR A 363 -25.13 13.70 -40.01
CA THR A 363 -26.60 13.61 -39.90
C THR A 363 -27.31 14.08 -41.18
N GLY A 364 -28.53 13.60 -41.41
CA GLY A 364 -29.34 13.98 -42.57
C GLY A 364 -30.44 12.96 -42.87
N LEU A 365 -31.42 13.33 -43.70
CA LEU A 365 -32.55 12.48 -44.10
C LEU A 365 -32.11 11.26 -44.93
N SER A 366 -32.87 10.16 -44.87
CA SER A 366 -32.58 8.97 -45.69
C SER A 366 -32.44 9.34 -47.17
N GLY A 367 -31.41 8.81 -47.85
CA GLY A 367 -31.08 9.16 -49.24
C GLY A 367 -30.23 10.44 -49.46
N SER A 368 -29.90 11.21 -48.42
CA SER A 368 -29.13 12.47 -48.54
C SER A 368 -27.63 12.32 -48.84
N GLY A 369 -27.17 11.15 -49.30
CA GLY A 369 -25.77 10.90 -49.67
C GLY A 369 -24.78 10.75 -48.52
N LYS A 370 -25.22 10.51 -47.27
CA LYS A 370 -24.34 10.36 -46.09
C LYS A 370 -23.26 9.27 -46.23
N SER A 371 -23.50 8.28 -47.07
CA SER A 371 -22.56 7.19 -47.40
C SER A 371 -21.68 7.50 -48.62
N THR A 372 -22.04 8.47 -49.46
CA THR A 372 -21.36 8.77 -50.74
C THR A 372 -20.31 9.87 -50.60
N TRP A 373 -20.59 10.90 -49.80
CA TRP A 373 -19.69 12.05 -49.56
C TRP A 373 -18.41 11.76 -48.75
N PRO A 374 -18.35 10.77 -47.84
CA PRO A 374 -17.11 10.50 -47.09
C PRO A 374 -15.97 9.89 -47.94
N MET A 375 -16.29 9.28 -49.08
CA MET A 375 -15.30 8.54 -49.90
C MET A 375 -14.20 9.42 -50.52
N PRO A 376 -14.50 10.58 -51.14
CA PRO A 376 -13.46 11.49 -51.64
C PRO A 376 -12.65 12.16 -50.52
N TRP A 377 -13.30 12.45 -49.39
CA TRP A 377 -12.66 13.03 -48.19
C TRP A 377 -11.68 12.06 -47.51
N LYS A 378 -11.95 10.75 -47.61
CA LYS A 378 -11.07 9.70 -47.12
C LYS A 378 -9.69 9.77 -47.79
N TRP A 379 -9.65 9.98 -49.12
CA TRP A 379 -8.41 10.03 -49.90
C TRP A 379 -7.55 11.26 -49.57
N SER A 380 -8.16 12.42 -49.34
CA SER A 380 -7.42 13.66 -49.04
C SER A 380 -6.84 13.70 -47.62
N LEU A 381 -7.48 13.04 -46.63
CA LEU A 381 -6.95 12.97 -45.27
C LEU A 381 -5.91 11.86 -45.04
N THR A 382 -5.95 10.76 -45.80
CA THR A 382 -4.97 9.66 -45.65
C THR A 382 -3.76 9.77 -46.58
N ALA A 383 -3.71 10.77 -47.47
CA ALA A 383 -2.61 10.95 -48.43
C ALA A 383 -1.21 11.18 -47.78
N GLY A 384 -1.13 11.25 -46.45
CA GLY A 384 0.13 11.29 -45.70
C GLY A 384 0.28 10.25 -44.57
N ALA A 385 -0.66 9.32 -44.39
CA ALA A 385 -0.62 8.38 -43.25
C ALA A 385 -1.04 6.95 -43.64
N THR A 386 -0.10 6.02 -43.47
CA THR A 386 -0.24 4.58 -43.72
C THR A 386 -0.89 3.84 -42.54
N THR A 387 -2.14 4.14 -42.18
CA THR A 387 -2.92 3.28 -41.25
C THR A 387 -4.44 3.54 -41.32
N PRO A 388 -5.31 2.53 -41.06
CA PRO A 388 -6.73 2.62 -41.35
C PRO A 388 -7.51 3.36 -40.25
N CYS A 389 -8.33 4.35 -40.65
CA CYS A 389 -9.32 4.98 -39.77
C CYS A 389 -10.56 4.07 -39.59
N CYS A 390 -10.97 3.83 -38.34
CA CYS A 390 -12.21 3.12 -38.02
C CYS A 390 -13.40 4.10 -38.01
N TRP A 391 -14.52 3.74 -38.64
CA TRP A 391 -15.74 4.55 -38.71
C TRP A 391 -16.95 3.73 -38.27
N MET A 392 -17.81 4.33 -37.44
CA MET A 392 -19.08 3.75 -37.00
C MET A 392 -20.22 4.68 -37.45
N ALA A 393 -21.19 4.15 -38.20
CA ALA A 393 -22.35 4.91 -38.66
C ALA A 393 -23.59 4.41 -37.90
N THR A 394 -24.29 5.31 -37.21
CA THR A 394 -25.56 4.99 -36.54
C THR A 394 -26.63 5.96 -37.03
N ILE A 395 -27.81 5.44 -37.37
CA ILE A 395 -28.97 6.22 -37.83
C ILE A 395 -29.84 6.54 -36.61
N SER A 396 -30.09 7.82 -36.34
CA SER A 396 -31.15 8.23 -35.41
C SER A 396 -31.90 9.43 -35.99
N ASP A 397 -33.20 9.25 -36.21
CA ASP A 397 -34.15 10.29 -36.59
C ASP A 397 -34.59 11.06 -35.34
N THR A 398 -34.23 12.34 -35.21
CA THR A 398 -35.06 13.39 -34.57
C THR A 398 -34.49 14.80 -34.76
N ALA A 399 -35.42 15.75 -34.95
CA ALA A 399 -35.33 17.19 -35.23
C ALA A 399 -34.23 17.98 -34.45
N CYS A 400 -33.72 19.13 -34.90
CA CYS A 400 -34.47 20.33 -35.28
C CYS A 400 -33.58 21.39 -35.97
N ALA A 401 -34.19 22.19 -36.84
CA ALA A 401 -33.62 23.19 -37.72
C ALA A 401 -32.97 24.37 -36.98
N ARG A 402 -31.63 24.51 -37.05
CA ARG A 402 -30.92 25.80 -36.84
C ARG A 402 -29.46 25.86 -37.36
N THR A 403 -28.93 24.80 -37.97
CA THR A 403 -27.51 24.68 -38.36
C THR A 403 -27.17 25.12 -39.79
N SER A 404 -28.13 25.62 -40.59
CA SER A 404 -27.92 25.94 -42.02
C SER A 404 -27.19 27.27 -42.29
N ALA A 405 -26.97 28.12 -41.27
CA ALA A 405 -26.25 29.39 -41.42
C ALA A 405 -24.76 29.28 -41.02
N TRP A 406 -24.42 28.38 -40.10
CA TRP A 406 -23.04 28.22 -39.60
C TRP A 406 -22.15 27.44 -40.59
N ALA A 407 -22.71 26.39 -41.21
CA ALA A 407 -22.00 25.58 -42.21
C ALA A 407 -21.61 26.36 -43.48
N ARG A 408 -22.44 27.34 -43.91
CA ARG A 408 -22.13 28.20 -45.07
C ARG A 408 -20.97 29.18 -44.82
N LYS A 409 -20.75 29.61 -43.58
CA LYS A 409 -19.66 30.52 -43.20
C LYS A 409 -18.28 29.85 -43.21
N ILE A 410 -18.22 28.54 -42.97
CA ILE A 410 -16.95 27.78 -42.97
C ILE A 410 -16.54 27.41 -44.39
N ALA A 411 -17.48 27.00 -45.25
CA ALA A 411 -17.18 26.69 -46.65
C ALA A 411 -16.60 27.89 -47.42
N ALA A 412 -17.13 29.10 -47.18
CA ALA A 412 -16.63 30.33 -47.82
C ALA A 412 -15.25 30.80 -47.33
N ARG A 413 -14.85 30.41 -46.10
CA ARG A 413 -13.54 30.76 -45.54
C ARG A 413 -12.41 29.81 -45.93
N THR A 414 -12.74 28.62 -46.43
CA THR A 414 -11.76 27.54 -46.66
C THR A 414 -11.39 27.36 -48.14
N PHE A 415 -12.24 27.80 -49.08
CA PHE A 415 -12.01 27.66 -50.54
C PHE A 415 -12.00 29.00 -51.28
N GLY A 416 -11.41 30.03 -50.66
CA GLY A 416 -11.16 31.34 -51.28
C GLY A 416 -9.88 31.31 -52.12
N GLY A 417 -9.92 30.62 -53.25
CA GLY A 417 -8.81 30.58 -54.20
C GLY A 417 -8.79 29.25 -54.89
N TRP A 418 -9.35 29.21 -56.10
CA TRP A 418 -8.96 28.42 -57.27
C TRP A 418 -10.01 28.78 -58.32
N GLY A 419 -9.63 29.70 -59.20
CA GLY A 419 -10.43 30.16 -60.32
C GLY A 419 -9.97 29.49 -61.61
N ARG A 420 -10.97 29.13 -62.42
CA ARG A 420 -10.98 28.45 -63.73
C ARG A 420 -10.83 26.94 -63.74
#